data_AF-A0A956YIG4-F1
#
_entry.id   AF-A0A956YIG4-F1
#
_cell.length_a   1.000
_cell.length_b   1.000
_cell.length_c   1.000
_cell.angle_alpha   90.00
_cell.angle_beta   90.00
_cell.angle_gamma   90.00
#
_symmetry.space_group_name_H-M   'P 1'
#
loop_
_entity.id
_entity.type
_entity.pdbx_description
1 polymer ?
#
loop_
_entity_poly.entity_id
_entity_poly.type
_entity_poly.pdbx_seq_one_letter_code
_entity_poly.pdbx_strand_id
1 'polypeptide(L)' 'MPGKRFLVRLLLLIALLSLPFLFSPAPARAVATSLFISEYIEGSSNNKAIEIYNGTGTAVDL' A
#
# COMPACT_ATOMS: atom_id res chain seq x y z
N MET A 1 46.19 -5.17 10.28
CA MET A 1 45.49 -4.92 9.00
C MET A 1 44.70 -6.17 8.63
N PRO A 2 43.40 -6.08 8.33
CA PRO A 2 42.60 -7.26 7.96
C PRO A 2 43.13 -7.90 6.67
N GLY A 3 43.21 -9.23 6.64
CA GLY A 3 43.72 -9.97 5.48
C GLY A 3 42.67 -10.11 4.35
N LYS A 4 43.12 -10.37 3.12
CA LYS A 4 42.26 -10.53 1.94
C LYS A 4 41.12 -11.55 2.14
N ARG A 5 41.39 -12.64 2.87
CA ARG A 5 40.40 -13.70 3.20
C ARG A 5 39.32 -13.23 4.18
N PHE A 6 39.67 -12.31 5.09
CA PHE A 6 38.72 -11.70 6.01
C PHE A 6 37.80 -10.73 5.26
N LEU A 7 38.36 -9.93 4.34
CA LEU A 7 37.59 -8.98 3.52
C LEU A 7 36.57 -9.69 2.61
N VAL A 8 36.95 -10.79 1.97
CA VAL A 8 36.03 -11.58 1.13
C VAL A 8 34.87 -12.15 1.93
N ARG A 9 35.12 -12.67 3.14
CA ARG A 9 34.07 -13.20 4.02
C ARG A 9 33.11 -12.11 4.49
N LEU A 10 33.65 -10.93 4.81
CA LEU A 10 32.85 -9.78 5.19
C LEU A 10 31.92 -9.32 4.05
N LEU A 11 32.45 -9.26 2.81
CA LEU A 11 31.65 -8.91 1.63
C LEU A 11 30.56 -9.94 1.34
N LEU A 12 30.85 -11.23 1.49
CA LEU A 12 29.84 -12.29 1.34
C LEU A 12 28.74 -12.19 2.42
N LEU A 13 29.11 -11.84 3.66
CA LEU A 13 28.16 -11.68 4.75
C LEU A 13 27.24 -10.47 4.54
N ILE A 14 27.79 -9.36 4.06
CA ILE A 14 27.03 -8.16 3.69
C ILE A 14 26.09 -8.46 2.52
N ALA A 15 26.59 -9.15 1.49
CA ALA A 15 25.78 -9.57 0.35
C ALA A 15 24.60 -10.43 0.84
N LEU A 16 24.85 -11.45 1.66
CA LEU A 16 23.83 -12.35 2.21
C LEU A 16 22.78 -11.61 3.05
N LEU A 17 23.21 -10.66 3.88
CA LEU A 17 22.32 -9.84 4.71
C LEU A 17 21.49 -8.83 3.90
N SER A 18 21.96 -8.44 2.72
CA SER A 18 21.26 -7.49 1.83
C SER A 18 20.21 -8.14 0.92
N LEU A 19 20.27 -9.46 0.66
CA LEU A 19 19.30 -10.18 -0.20
C LEU A 19 17.81 -9.90 0.12
N PRO A 20 17.34 -9.92 1.38
CA PRO A 20 15.91 -9.72 1.66
C PRO A 20 15.43 -8.28 1.40
N PHE A 21 16.36 -7.31 1.35
CA PHE A 21 16.03 -5.92 1.02
C PHE A 21 15.94 -5.65 -0.48
N LEU A 22 16.45 -6.56 -1.33
CA LEU A 22 16.31 -6.47 -2.79
C LEU A 22 14.89 -6.78 -3.27
N PHE A 23 14.08 -7.43 -2.43
CA PHE A 23 12.69 -7.82 -2.72
C PHE A 23 11.71 -7.21 -1.71
N SER A 24 11.82 -5.90 -1.46
CA SER A 24 10.74 -5.19 -0.76
C SER A 24 9.54 -5.11 -1.70
N PRO A 25 8.42 -5.80 -1.44
CA PRO A 25 7.22 -5.59 -2.24
C PRO A 25 6.80 -4.13 -2.07
N ALA A 26 6.46 -3.47 -3.18
CA ALA A 26 5.82 -2.17 -3.11
C ALA A 26 4.60 -2.28 -2.17
N PRO A 27 4.31 -1.24 -1.36
CA PRO A 27 3.14 -1.29 -0.50
C PRO A 27 1.91 -1.54 -1.36
N ALA A 28 1.22 -2.66 -1.11
CA ALA A 28 -0.03 -2.96 -1.77
C ALA A 28 -1.05 -1.91 -1.35
N ARG A 29 -1.46 -1.06 -2.29
CA ARG A 29 -2.57 -0.12 -2.07
C ARG A 29 -3.85 -0.89 -2.30
N ALA A 30 -4.67 -1.06 -1.26
CA ALA A 30 -6.03 -1.52 -1.45
C ALA A 30 -6.78 -0.47 -2.29
N VAL A 31 -7.19 -0.86 -3.49
CA VAL A 31 -8.07 -0.06 -4.35
C VAL A 31 -9.48 -0.57 -4.13
N ALA A 32 -10.43 0.35 -3.94
CA ALA A 32 -11.83 -0.07 -3.80
C ALA A 32 -12.28 -0.67 -5.14
N THR A 33 -12.93 -1.84 -5.09
CA THR A 33 -13.39 -2.53 -6.30
C THR A 33 -14.82 -2.14 -6.70
N SER A 34 -15.51 -1.37 -5.86
CA SER A 34 -16.88 -0.91 -6.08
C SER A 34 -17.09 0.48 -5.49
N LEU A 35 -18.21 1.10 -5.87
CA LEU A 35 -18.80 2.20 -5.11
C LEU A 35 -19.34 1.67 -3.78
N PHE A 36 -19.37 2.52 -2.77
CA PHE A 36 -20.06 2.25 -1.51
C PHE A 36 -20.52 3.55 -0.86
N ILE A 37 -21.48 3.44 0.06
CA ILE A 37 -21.93 4.57 0.87
C ILE A 37 -20.87 4.83 1.94
N SER A 38 -20.17 5.95 1.84
CA SER A 38 -19.17 6.37 2.82
C SER A 38 -19.81 7.08 4.01
N GLU A 39 -20.92 7.79 3.78
CA GLU A 39 -21.65 8.50 4.82
C GLU A 39 -23.16 8.44 4.60
N TYR A 40 -23.89 8.35 5.71
CA TYR A 40 -25.34 8.52 5.76
C TYR A 40 -25.66 9.66 6.72
N ILE A 41 -26.34 10.69 6.22
CA ILE A 41 -26.75 11.83 7.03
C ILE A 41 -28.26 11.74 7.27
N GLU A 42 -28.62 11.65 8.55
CA GLU A 42 -29.99 11.73 9.03
C GLU A 42 -30.31 13.16 9.47
N GLY A 43 -31.06 13.88 8.63
CA GLY A 43 -31.61 15.18 8.98
C GLY A 43 -33.00 15.07 9.61
N SER A 44 -33.67 16.21 9.70
CA SER A 44 -35.04 16.27 10.21
C SER A 44 -36.05 15.97 9.09
N SER A 45 -37.19 15.35 9.44
CA SER A 45 -38.27 15.06 8.50
C SER A 45 -37.77 14.20 7.31
N ASN A 46 -38.06 14.59 6.07
CA ASN A 46 -37.63 13.88 4.86
C ASN A 46 -36.25 14.33 4.34
N ASN A 47 -35.47 15.06 5.13
CA ASN A 47 -34.16 15.53 4.69
C ASN A 47 -33.08 14.50 5.04
N LYS A 48 -32.74 13.64 4.08
CA LYS A 48 -31.72 12.60 4.20
C LYS A 48 -30.72 12.73 3.05
N ALA A 49 -29.46 12.44 3.31
CA ALA A 49 -28.42 12.42 2.28
C ALA A 49 -27.52 11.20 2.43
N ILE A 50 -26.97 10.74 1.31
CA ILE A 50 -25.92 9.73 1.26
C ILE A 50 -24.71 10.28 0.53
N GLU A 51 -23.53 9.99 1.04
CA GLU A 51 -22.27 10.19 0.32
C GLU A 51 -21.87 8.86 -0.33
N ILE A 52 -21.61 8.90 -1.63
CA ILE A 52 -21.11 7.75 -2.40
C ILE A 52 -19.64 8.00 -2.70
N TYR A 53 -18.75 7.14 -2.19
CA TYR A 53 -17.33 7.19 -2.50
C TYR A 53 -17.02 6.28 -3.69
N ASN A 54 -16.34 6.84 -4.70
CA ASN A 54 -15.79 6.12 -5.84
C ASN A 54 -14.28 5.95 -5.69
N GLY A 55 -13.84 4.82 -5.14
CA GLY A 55 -12.42 4.47 -5.04
C GLY A 55 -11.90 3.58 -6.16
N THR A 56 -12.66 3.33 -7.23
CA THR A 56 -12.28 2.40 -8.32
C THR A 56 -11.25 2.98 -9.26
N GLY A 57 -11.07 4.30 -9.27
CA GLY A 57 -10.19 5.01 -10.18
C GLY A 57 -10.74 5.15 -11.60
N THR A 58 -11.99 4.76 -11.84
CA THR A 58 -12.67 4.91 -13.13
C THR A 58 -13.84 5.88 -13.01
N ALA A 59 -14.16 6.59 -14.11
CA ALA A 59 -15.37 7.41 -14.16
C ALA A 59 -16.62 6.52 -14.04
N VAL A 60 -17.66 7.06 -13.39
CA VAL A 60 -18.95 6.41 -13.19
C VAL A 60 -20.04 7.39 -13.64
N ASP A 61 -21.02 6.88 -14.36
CA ASP A 61 -22.24 7.62 -14.75
C ASP A 61 -23.34 7.33 -13.71
N LEU A 62 -24.01 8.37 -13.21
CA LEU A 62 -24.89 8.32 -12.03
C LEU A 62 -26.28 8.89 -12.33
#